data_AF-A0A7G1IAN7-F1
#
_entry.id   AF-A0A7G1IAN7-F1
#
_cell.length_a   1.000
_cell.length_b   1.000
_cell.length_c   1.000
_cell.angle_alpha   90.00
_cell.angle_beta   90.00
_cell.angle_gamma   90.00
#
_symmetry.space_group_name_H-M   'P 1'
#
loop_
_entity.id
_entity.type
_entity.pdbx_description
1 polymer ?
#
loop_
_entity_poly.entity_id
_entity_poly.type
_entity_poly.pdbx_seq_one_letter_code
_entity_poly.pdbx_strand_id
1 'polypeptide(L)'
;MPVPAPKMARQLEVERKFDVVESTVSPSFDGIAAVARVEKKPPQELDAVYFDTPAQDLARNRVTLRRRTGGLDAGWHLKLPAGPDARTEIHFPITGGDAVPAELLDVVLAIVRDRPVEPVARITTRRESQFLYGADGTALAEFCNDHVTAWSAGQADGSDAGPAEQQWREWELELIDATGAAGDELLNRLSNRLLDAGAAPAGHGSKLARVLGRTSRSARGPVPVDPVHRAVAQHVEELLTWDRAVRADVDDSVHQMRVTTRKIRSLLREAPDSFGLADGAWVLDELRELAGVLGWRATPRCSPSAINTNWTGWTRSWCAGPCANASSRAPVGDIRRDCDGR
;
A
#
# COMPACT_ATOMS: atom_id res chain seq x y z
N MET A 1 5.81 24.37 -25.59
CA MET A 1 4.82 24.18 -24.51
C MET A 1 5.32 23.04 -23.63
N PRO A 2 5.61 23.26 -22.34
CA PRO A 2 5.90 22.14 -21.45
C PRO A 2 4.65 21.26 -21.37
N VAL A 3 4.80 19.96 -21.61
CA VAL A 3 3.73 18.99 -21.41
C VAL A 3 3.42 18.98 -19.92
N PRO A 4 2.15 19.18 -19.49
CA PRO A 4 1.81 19.11 -18.07
C PRO A 4 2.21 17.74 -17.53
N ALA A 5 2.84 17.74 -16.35
CA ALA A 5 3.24 16.49 -15.70
C ALA A 5 2.01 15.59 -15.51
N PRO A 6 2.14 14.26 -15.73
CA PRO A 6 1.06 13.32 -15.47
C PRO A 6 0.57 13.46 -14.03
N LYS A 7 -0.75 13.60 -13.86
CA LYS A 7 -1.36 13.86 -12.55
C LYS A 7 -1.70 12.53 -11.87
N MET A 8 -1.19 12.32 -10.66
CA MET A 8 -1.66 11.25 -9.77
C MET A 8 -3.11 11.54 -9.33
N ALA A 9 -3.98 10.53 -9.40
CA ALA A 9 -5.30 10.57 -8.79
C ALA A 9 -5.31 9.67 -7.55
N ARG A 10 -6.06 10.06 -6.52
CA ARG A 10 -6.21 9.28 -5.28
C ARG A 10 -7.68 9.03 -5.02
N GLN A 11 -8.04 7.79 -4.69
CA GLN A 11 -9.39 7.39 -4.35
C GLN A 11 -9.39 6.46 -3.13
N LEU A 12 -10.45 6.55 -2.32
CA LEU A 12 -10.71 5.61 -1.24
C LEU A 12 -11.61 4.50 -1.79
N GLU A 13 -11.15 3.27 -1.71
CA GLU A 13 -11.87 2.08 -2.15
C GLU A 13 -12.29 1.28 -0.92
N VAL A 14 -13.54 0.82 -0.91
CA VAL A 14 -14.04 -0.15 0.05
C VAL A 14 -14.58 -1.33 -0.73
N GLU A 15 -13.87 -2.45 -0.60
CA GLU A 15 -14.11 -3.64 -1.42
C GLU A 15 -14.13 -4.92 -0.57
N ARG A 16 -14.92 -5.90 -0.99
CA ARG A 16 -14.91 -7.28 -0.46
C ARG A 16 -14.70 -8.27 -1.58
N LYS A 17 -13.95 -9.32 -1.26
CA LYS A 17 -13.52 -10.36 -2.21
C LYS A 17 -14.06 -11.70 -1.77
N PHE A 18 -14.48 -12.50 -2.74
CA PHE A 18 -15.08 -13.81 -2.52
C PHE A 18 -14.49 -14.85 -3.45
N ASP A 19 -14.18 -16.02 -2.89
CA ASP A 19 -13.82 -17.21 -3.64
C ASP A 19 -15.09 -17.92 -4.13
N VAL A 20 -15.09 -18.33 -5.40
CA VAL A 20 -16.17 -19.11 -6.01
C VAL A 20 -15.60 -20.27 -6.82
N VAL A 21 -16.38 -21.34 -6.97
CA VAL A 21 -16.04 -22.42 -7.89
C VAL A 21 -16.52 -22.07 -9.30
N GLU A 22 -15.97 -22.75 -10.31
CA GLU A 22 -16.32 -22.48 -11.71
C GLU A 22 -17.82 -22.65 -11.98
N SER A 23 -18.45 -23.64 -11.35
CA SER A 23 -19.89 -23.91 -11.50
C SER A 23 -20.81 -22.94 -10.75
N THR A 24 -20.28 -22.01 -9.94
CA THR A 24 -21.11 -21.08 -9.17
C THR A 24 -21.83 -20.10 -10.11
N VAL A 25 -23.16 -20.06 -10.06
CA VAL A 25 -23.94 -19.15 -10.89
C VAL A 25 -23.84 -17.74 -10.33
N SER A 26 -23.55 -16.74 -11.19
CA SER A 26 -23.50 -15.34 -10.78
C SER A 26 -24.83 -14.89 -10.16
N PRO A 27 -24.80 -14.11 -9.06
CA PRO A 27 -26.01 -13.74 -8.34
C PRO A 27 -26.88 -12.79 -9.19
N SER A 28 -28.19 -12.77 -8.89
CA SER A 28 -29.02 -11.62 -9.25
C SER A 28 -29.07 -10.64 -8.07
N PHE A 29 -28.98 -9.36 -8.38
CA PHE A 29 -29.18 -8.26 -7.44
C PHE A 29 -30.61 -7.70 -7.45
N ASP A 30 -31.50 -8.29 -8.26
CA ASP A 30 -32.91 -7.92 -8.28
C ASP A 30 -33.57 -8.21 -6.93
N GLY A 31 -34.49 -7.34 -6.51
CA GLY A 31 -35.21 -7.47 -5.25
C GLY A 31 -34.43 -7.02 -4.02
N ILE A 32 -33.19 -6.53 -4.17
CA ILE A 32 -32.51 -5.79 -3.10
C ILE A 32 -33.09 -4.37 -3.10
N ALA A 33 -33.77 -3.97 -2.03
CA ALA A 33 -34.51 -2.70 -1.97
C ALA A 33 -33.71 -1.45 -2.32
N ALA A 34 -32.39 -1.46 -2.09
CA ALA A 34 -31.49 -0.35 -2.43
C ALA A 34 -31.10 -0.30 -3.92
N VAL A 35 -31.24 -1.41 -4.66
CA VAL A 35 -30.82 -1.52 -6.07
C VAL A 35 -32.06 -1.43 -6.95
N ALA A 36 -32.16 -0.35 -7.71
CA ALA A 36 -33.25 -0.12 -8.65
C ALA A 36 -32.92 -0.57 -10.07
N ARG A 37 -31.63 -0.57 -10.45
CA ARG A 37 -31.18 -0.93 -11.79
C ARG A 37 -29.81 -1.59 -11.74
N VAL A 38 -29.63 -2.65 -12.53
CA VAL A 38 -28.36 -3.33 -12.75
C VAL A 38 -27.93 -3.11 -14.20
N GLU A 39 -26.72 -2.63 -14.41
CA GLU A 39 -26.15 -2.43 -15.74
C GLU A 39 -24.94 -3.32 -15.95
N LYS A 40 -25.03 -4.25 -16.90
CA LYS A 40 -23.92 -5.12 -17.28
C LYS A 40 -23.02 -4.38 -18.28
N LYS A 41 -21.71 -4.37 -18.02
CA LYS A 41 -20.72 -3.83 -18.95
C LYS A 41 -20.16 -4.93 -19.84
N PRO A 42 -19.63 -4.59 -21.04
CA PRO A 42 -18.89 -5.55 -21.85
C PRO A 42 -17.71 -6.15 -21.07
N PRO A 43 -17.41 -7.44 -21.26
CA PRO A 43 -16.24 -8.05 -20.64
C PRO A 43 -14.95 -7.33 -21.01
N GLN A 44 -14.02 -7.27 -20.06
CA GLN A 44 -12.71 -6.65 -20.23
C GLN A 44 -11.61 -7.68 -20.06
N GLU A 45 -10.57 -7.57 -20.87
CA GLU A 45 -9.32 -8.31 -20.69
C GLU A 45 -8.30 -7.36 -20.06
N LEU A 46 -7.79 -7.76 -18.91
CA LEU A 46 -6.84 -6.99 -18.10
C LEU A 46 -5.53 -7.76 -18.00
N ASP A 47 -4.40 -7.08 -18.12
CA ASP A 47 -3.06 -7.67 -17.96
C ASP A 47 -2.24 -6.80 -17.02
N ALA A 48 -1.87 -7.36 -15.86
CA ALA A 48 -1.22 -6.63 -14.80
C ALA A 48 0.11 -7.28 -14.40
N VAL A 49 1.18 -6.49 -14.43
CA VAL A 49 2.49 -6.83 -13.87
C VAL A 49 2.59 -6.20 -12.49
N TYR A 50 2.91 -7.00 -11.48
CA TYR A 50 3.06 -6.61 -10.09
C TYR A 50 4.52 -6.45 -9.74
N PHE A 51 4.81 -5.45 -8.92
CA PHE A 51 6.16 -5.08 -8.54
C PHE A 51 6.33 -5.10 -7.02
N ASP A 52 7.45 -5.62 -6.54
CA ASP A 52 7.83 -5.62 -5.14
C ASP A 52 9.36 -5.71 -5.00
N THR A 53 9.89 -5.62 -3.80
CA THR A 53 11.29 -5.97 -3.53
C THR A 53 11.48 -7.48 -3.62
N PRO A 54 12.72 -8.00 -3.78
CA PRO A 54 12.98 -9.44 -3.73
C PRO A 54 12.47 -10.08 -2.43
N ALA A 55 12.50 -9.30 -1.34
CA ALA A 55 11.98 -9.73 -0.05
C ALA A 55 10.45 -9.62 0.06
N GLN A 56 9.73 -8.99 -0.87
CA GLN A 56 8.28 -8.73 -0.81
C GLN A 56 7.86 -7.73 0.30
N ASP A 57 8.62 -6.66 0.46
CA ASP A 57 8.40 -5.67 1.52
C ASP A 57 7.08 -4.90 1.36
N LEU A 58 6.63 -4.62 0.12
CA LEU A 58 5.33 -4.00 -0.12
C LEU A 58 4.19 -4.94 0.30
N ALA A 59 4.23 -6.19 -0.14
CA ALA A 59 3.21 -7.19 0.21
C ALA A 59 3.12 -7.44 1.72
N ARG A 60 4.26 -7.45 2.44
CA ARG A 60 4.28 -7.54 3.92
C ARG A 60 3.56 -6.37 4.58
N ASN A 61 3.65 -5.18 4.00
CA ASN A 61 2.99 -3.96 4.46
C ASN A 61 1.59 -3.75 3.87
N ARG A 62 1.00 -4.79 3.25
CA ARG A 62 -0.31 -4.74 2.57
C ARG A 62 -0.40 -3.67 1.48
N VAL A 63 0.75 -3.32 0.89
CA VAL A 63 0.85 -2.43 -0.26
C VAL A 63 0.89 -3.29 -1.53
N THR A 64 0.23 -2.84 -2.59
CA THR A 64 0.27 -3.51 -3.89
C THR A 64 0.58 -2.46 -4.95
N LEU A 65 1.68 -2.65 -5.67
CA LEU A 65 2.06 -1.85 -6.81
C LEU A 65 1.93 -2.71 -8.08
N ARG A 66 1.16 -2.23 -9.05
CA ARG A 66 1.02 -2.91 -10.34
C ARG A 66 0.95 -1.91 -11.49
N ARG A 67 1.43 -2.35 -12.65
CA ARG A 67 1.15 -1.75 -13.94
C ARG A 67 0.11 -2.60 -14.64
N ARG A 68 -1.02 -2.02 -15.03
CA ARG A 68 -2.09 -2.71 -15.74
C ARG A 68 -2.31 -2.10 -17.12
N THR A 69 -2.44 -2.97 -18.11
CA THR A 69 -2.92 -2.65 -19.46
C THR A 69 -4.27 -3.32 -19.69
N GLY A 70 -5.04 -2.79 -20.65
CA GLY A 70 -6.44 -3.19 -20.86
C GLY A 70 -7.40 -2.54 -19.86
N GLY A 71 -8.70 -2.62 -20.16
CA GLY A 71 -9.75 -1.97 -19.37
C GLY A 71 -9.82 -0.45 -19.53
N LEU A 72 -10.74 0.17 -18.79
CA LEU A 72 -10.97 1.63 -18.81
C LEU A 72 -9.95 2.40 -17.95
N ASP A 73 -9.27 1.70 -17.05
CA ASP A 73 -8.44 2.26 -15.99
C ASP A 73 -6.95 1.90 -16.17
N ALA A 74 -6.53 1.57 -17.39
CA ALA A 74 -5.13 1.28 -17.73
C ALA A 74 -4.16 2.32 -17.14
N GLY A 75 -3.13 1.86 -16.46
CA GLY A 75 -2.36 2.71 -15.58
C GLY A 75 -1.47 1.93 -14.61
N TRP A 76 -0.71 2.69 -13.85
CA TRP A 76 -0.09 2.24 -12.62
C TRP A 76 -1.09 2.41 -11.48
N HIS A 77 -1.18 1.39 -10.63
CA HIS A 77 -2.04 1.36 -9.47
C HIS A 77 -1.19 1.04 -8.25
N LEU A 78 -1.24 1.93 -7.26
CA LEU A 78 -0.64 1.74 -5.96
C LEU A 78 -1.74 1.72 -4.90
N LYS A 79 -2.05 0.53 -4.39
CA LYS A 79 -3.01 0.35 -3.29
C LYS A 79 -2.28 0.40 -1.95
N LEU A 80 -2.75 1.26 -1.06
CA LEU A 80 -2.23 1.48 0.29
C LEU A 80 -3.31 1.09 1.33
N PRO A 81 -2.93 0.53 2.49
CA PRO A 81 -3.89 0.26 3.55
C PRO A 81 -4.49 1.56 4.09
N ALA A 82 -5.82 1.62 4.22
CA ALA A 82 -6.56 2.75 4.82
C ALA A 82 -7.56 2.31 5.92
N GLY A 83 -7.67 1.00 6.17
CA GLY A 83 -8.54 0.41 7.17
C GLY A 83 -8.58 -1.12 7.01
N PRO A 84 -9.45 -1.82 7.76
CA PRO A 84 -9.64 -3.26 7.61
C PRO A 84 -10.11 -3.66 6.20
N ASP A 85 -11.14 -2.98 5.69
CA ASP A 85 -11.76 -3.22 4.38
C ASP A 85 -11.54 -2.06 3.39
N ALA A 86 -10.80 -1.03 3.83
CA ALA A 86 -10.58 0.19 3.07
C ALA A 86 -9.14 0.31 2.58
N ARG A 87 -8.97 0.77 1.34
CA ARG A 87 -7.67 1.05 0.74
C ARG A 87 -7.67 2.39 0.04
N THR A 88 -6.55 3.10 0.10
CA THR A 88 -6.34 4.24 -0.79
C THR A 88 -5.66 3.73 -2.04
N GLU A 89 -6.31 3.84 -3.20
CA GLU A 89 -5.66 3.62 -4.48
C GLU A 89 -5.11 4.94 -5.01
N ILE A 90 -3.87 4.90 -5.48
CA ILE A 90 -3.23 5.96 -6.26
C ILE A 90 -3.10 5.47 -7.69
N HIS A 91 -3.75 6.17 -8.60
CA HIS A 91 -3.65 5.95 -10.05
C HIS A 91 -2.63 6.89 -10.66
N PHE A 92 -1.79 6.35 -11.55
CA PHE A 92 -0.88 7.15 -12.38
C PHE A 92 -0.87 6.63 -13.82
N PRO A 93 -1.00 7.50 -14.83
CA PRO A 93 -1.11 7.06 -16.22
C PRO A 93 0.19 6.42 -16.73
N ILE A 94 0.08 5.52 -17.71
CA ILE A 94 1.25 4.99 -18.43
C ILE A 94 1.75 6.07 -19.39
N THR A 95 2.87 6.70 -19.05
CA THR A 95 3.50 7.77 -19.86
C THR A 95 4.71 7.31 -20.68
N GLY A 96 5.19 6.08 -20.46
CA GLY A 96 6.28 5.45 -21.23
C GLY A 96 7.13 4.50 -20.38
N GLY A 97 7.75 3.50 -21.01
CA GLY A 97 8.59 2.50 -20.34
C GLY A 97 7.83 1.49 -19.46
N ASP A 98 8.59 0.55 -18.92
CA ASP A 98 8.11 -0.48 -17.98
C ASP A 98 8.68 -0.31 -16.57
N ALA A 99 9.50 0.72 -16.36
CA ALA A 99 10.04 1.07 -15.04
C ALA A 99 8.99 1.77 -14.18
N VAL A 100 9.04 1.51 -12.87
CA VAL A 100 8.13 2.15 -11.90
C VAL A 100 8.38 3.66 -11.87
N PRO A 101 7.33 4.50 -12.01
CA PRO A 101 7.45 5.96 -11.88
C PRO A 101 8.05 6.38 -10.53
N ALA A 102 8.97 7.35 -10.56
CA ALA A 102 9.65 7.86 -9.38
C ALA A 102 8.65 8.45 -8.36
N GLU A 103 7.56 9.04 -8.84
CA GLU A 103 6.47 9.59 -8.04
C GLU A 103 5.77 8.51 -7.20
N LEU A 104 5.62 7.29 -7.72
CA LEU A 104 5.05 6.17 -6.98
C LEU A 104 6.07 5.57 -6.00
N LEU A 105 7.34 5.52 -6.39
CA LEU A 105 8.42 5.08 -5.50
C LEU A 105 8.57 6.00 -4.29
N ASP A 106 8.42 7.32 -4.47
CA ASP A 106 8.46 8.28 -3.36
C ASP A 106 7.37 8.00 -2.30
N VAL A 107 6.16 7.61 -2.73
CA VAL A 107 5.06 7.26 -1.82
C VAL A 107 5.37 6.04 -0.96
N VAL A 108 6.15 5.08 -1.46
CA VAL A 108 6.50 3.84 -0.75
C VAL A 108 7.95 3.82 -0.25
N LEU A 109 8.65 4.94 -0.32
CA LEU A 109 10.09 5.02 -0.04
C LEU A 109 10.44 4.53 1.37
N ALA A 110 9.60 4.83 2.36
CA ALA A 110 9.81 4.36 3.74
C ALA A 110 9.72 2.84 3.91
N ILE A 111 9.15 2.12 2.93
CA ILE A 111 9.07 0.65 2.91
C ILE A 111 10.21 0.09 2.07
N VAL A 112 10.32 0.50 0.80
CA VAL A 112 11.28 -0.13 -0.14
C VAL A 112 12.72 0.30 0.13
N ARG A 113 12.92 1.54 0.59
CA ARG A 113 14.24 2.14 0.84
C ARG A 113 15.08 2.14 -0.44
N ASP A 114 16.31 1.65 -0.35
CA ASP A 114 17.29 1.49 -1.43
C ASP A 114 17.14 0.17 -2.19
N ARG A 115 16.24 -0.72 -1.74
CA ARG A 115 16.04 -2.02 -2.38
C ARG A 115 15.38 -1.86 -3.75
N PRO A 116 15.82 -2.65 -4.76
CA PRO A 116 15.22 -2.62 -6.07
C PRO A 116 13.76 -3.08 -6.00
N VAL A 117 12.91 -2.44 -6.80
CA VAL A 117 11.51 -2.83 -7.00
C VAL A 117 11.39 -3.43 -8.40
N GLU A 118 11.10 -4.72 -8.47
CA GLU A 118 11.16 -5.52 -9.68
C GLU A 118 9.86 -6.33 -9.90
N PRO A 119 9.59 -6.80 -11.13
CA PRO A 119 8.43 -7.64 -11.40
C PRO A 119 8.45 -8.94 -10.59
N VAL A 120 7.40 -9.18 -9.80
CA VAL A 120 7.26 -10.38 -8.96
C VAL A 120 6.13 -11.30 -9.41
N ALA A 121 5.16 -10.79 -10.17
CA ALA A 121 4.07 -11.59 -10.71
C ALA A 121 3.45 -10.92 -11.95
N ARG A 122 2.86 -11.73 -12.82
CA ARG A 122 1.93 -11.28 -13.87
C ARG A 122 0.58 -11.93 -13.64
N ILE A 123 -0.49 -11.16 -13.77
CA ILE A 123 -1.87 -11.63 -13.61
C ILE A 123 -2.69 -11.11 -14.78
N THR A 124 -3.29 -12.01 -15.52
CA THR A 124 -4.31 -11.69 -16.52
C THR A 124 -5.70 -11.96 -15.96
N THR A 125 -6.66 -11.10 -16.26
CA THR A 125 -8.03 -11.23 -15.76
C THR A 125 -9.03 -10.93 -16.85
N ARG A 126 -9.92 -11.88 -17.09
CA ARG A 126 -11.16 -11.64 -17.84
C ARG A 126 -12.24 -11.24 -16.86
N ARG A 127 -12.62 -9.96 -16.90
CA ARG A 127 -13.57 -9.36 -15.97
C ARG A 127 -14.93 -9.13 -16.60
N GLU A 128 -15.97 -9.56 -15.91
CA GLU A 128 -17.36 -9.19 -16.21
C GLU A 128 -17.88 -8.28 -15.10
N SER A 129 -18.17 -7.01 -15.43
CA SER A 129 -18.62 -6.01 -14.46
C SER A 129 -20.12 -5.76 -14.54
N GLN A 130 -20.73 -5.54 -13.37
CA GLN A 130 -22.11 -5.08 -13.22
C GLN A 130 -22.14 -3.88 -12.28
N PHE A 131 -22.72 -2.77 -12.73
CA PHE A 131 -22.93 -1.58 -11.91
C PHE A 131 -24.34 -1.59 -11.33
N LEU A 132 -24.42 -1.36 -10.02
CA LEU A 132 -25.66 -1.31 -9.27
C LEU A 132 -26.04 0.14 -9.02
N TYR A 133 -27.26 0.52 -9.39
CA TYR A 133 -27.76 1.89 -9.28
C TYR A 133 -28.94 1.99 -8.33
N GLY A 134 -29.00 3.08 -7.57
CA GLY A 134 -30.13 3.47 -6.75
C GLY A 134 -31.31 3.99 -7.57
N ALA A 135 -32.44 4.22 -6.90
CA ALA A 135 -33.67 4.72 -7.53
C ALA A 135 -33.52 6.15 -8.12
N ASP A 136 -32.58 6.92 -7.60
CA ASP A 136 -32.19 8.25 -8.06
C ASP A 136 -31.19 8.23 -9.24
N GLY A 137 -30.75 7.05 -9.67
CA GLY A 137 -29.75 6.88 -10.72
C GLY A 137 -28.30 6.98 -10.24
N THR A 138 -28.06 7.15 -8.93
CA THR A 138 -26.72 7.17 -8.34
C THR A 138 -26.09 5.78 -8.42
N ALA A 139 -24.83 5.70 -8.85
CA ALA A 139 -24.08 4.44 -8.83
C ALA A 139 -23.70 4.11 -7.39
N LEU A 140 -24.06 2.91 -6.92
CA LEU A 140 -23.89 2.49 -5.54
C LEU A 140 -22.69 1.57 -5.37
N ALA A 141 -22.58 0.57 -6.25
CA ALA A 141 -21.54 -0.46 -6.17
C ALA A 141 -21.22 -1.04 -7.55
N GLU A 142 -20.01 -1.56 -7.70
CA GLU A 142 -19.60 -2.41 -8.81
C GLU A 142 -19.41 -3.84 -8.31
N PHE A 143 -20.00 -4.80 -9.01
CA PHE A 143 -19.74 -6.23 -8.86
C PHE A 143 -18.92 -6.73 -10.04
N CYS A 144 -17.80 -7.39 -9.77
CA CYS A 144 -16.93 -7.99 -10.77
C CYS A 144 -16.92 -9.51 -10.62
N ASN A 145 -17.10 -10.23 -11.73
CA ASN A 145 -16.86 -11.66 -11.84
C ASN A 145 -15.56 -11.86 -12.64
N ASP A 146 -14.50 -12.28 -11.96
CA ASP A 146 -13.16 -12.36 -12.51
C ASP A 146 -12.74 -13.80 -12.73
N HIS A 147 -12.28 -14.10 -13.95
CA HIS A 147 -11.51 -15.31 -14.25
C HIS A 147 -10.05 -14.91 -14.34
N VAL A 148 -9.23 -15.47 -13.46
CA VAL A 148 -7.87 -15.01 -13.21
C VAL A 148 -6.88 -16.11 -13.56
N THR A 149 -5.86 -15.75 -14.34
CA THR A 149 -4.67 -16.56 -14.56
C THR A 149 -3.46 -15.79 -14.09
N ALA A 150 -2.59 -16.43 -13.32
CA ALA A 150 -1.43 -15.78 -12.72
C ALA A 150 -0.16 -16.62 -12.81
N TRP A 151 0.96 -15.91 -12.89
CA TRP A 151 2.31 -16.45 -12.90
C TRP A 151 3.16 -15.68 -11.89
N SER A 152 3.78 -16.38 -10.95
CA SER A 152 4.80 -15.81 -10.06
C SER A 152 6.17 -15.82 -10.76
N ALA A 153 6.95 -14.76 -10.64
CA ALA A 153 8.40 -14.89 -10.83
C ALA A 153 8.89 -15.86 -9.73
N GLY A 154 9.57 -16.95 -10.09
CA GLY A 154 9.85 -18.11 -9.22
C GLY A 154 10.35 -17.78 -7.80
N GLN A 155 10.09 -18.69 -6.84
CA GLN A 155 10.35 -18.47 -5.42
C GLN A 155 11.83 -18.18 -5.09
N ALA A 156 12.02 -17.29 -4.11
CA ALA A 156 13.30 -17.01 -3.43
C ALA A 156 13.79 -18.15 -2.50
N ASP A 157 13.03 -19.25 -2.38
CA ASP A 157 13.26 -20.32 -1.39
C ASP A 157 14.08 -21.51 -1.92
N GLY A 158 14.76 -21.37 -3.07
CA GLY A 158 15.68 -22.39 -3.57
C GLY A 158 15.04 -23.72 -3.99
N SER A 159 13.71 -23.78 -4.10
CA SER A 159 13.01 -24.91 -4.72
C SER A 159 13.08 -24.78 -6.24
N ASP A 160 13.59 -25.81 -6.91
CA ASP A 160 13.69 -25.98 -8.38
C ASP A 160 12.33 -26.00 -9.13
N ALA A 161 11.24 -25.63 -8.47
CA ALA A 161 9.95 -25.48 -9.11
C ALA A 161 9.90 -24.15 -9.87
N GLY A 162 9.86 -24.23 -11.20
CA GLY A 162 9.63 -23.07 -12.07
C GLY A 162 8.30 -22.35 -11.77
N PRO A 163 8.05 -21.20 -12.41
CA PRO A 163 6.81 -20.43 -12.25
C PRO A 163 5.56 -21.30 -12.36
N ALA A 164 4.84 -21.50 -11.25
CA ALA A 164 3.61 -22.27 -11.26
C ALA A 164 2.46 -21.37 -11.75
N GLU A 165 1.82 -21.77 -12.84
CA GLU A 165 0.58 -21.15 -13.29
C GLU A 165 -0.53 -21.46 -12.27
N GLN A 166 -1.25 -20.41 -11.86
CA GLN A 166 -2.41 -20.51 -10.98
C GLN A 166 -3.63 -19.95 -11.71
N GLN A 167 -4.74 -20.67 -11.63
CA GLN A 167 -6.02 -20.24 -12.18
C GLN A 167 -7.10 -20.29 -11.10
N TRP A 168 -7.95 -19.28 -11.07
CA TRP A 168 -9.12 -19.26 -10.20
C TRP A 168 -10.19 -18.30 -10.69
N ARG A 169 -11.36 -18.42 -10.08
CA ARG A 169 -12.46 -17.50 -10.26
C ARG A 169 -12.76 -16.80 -8.94
N GLU A 170 -12.96 -15.50 -8.98
CA GLU A 170 -13.30 -14.70 -7.81
C GLU A 170 -14.36 -13.65 -8.12
N TRP A 171 -15.11 -13.27 -7.09
CA TRP A 171 -16.02 -12.13 -7.14
C TRP A 171 -15.45 -10.98 -6.32
N GLU A 172 -15.50 -9.78 -6.88
CA GLU A 172 -15.20 -8.54 -6.16
C GLU A 172 -16.46 -7.68 -6.06
N LEU A 173 -16.69 -7.08 -4.92
CA LEU A 173 -17.77 -6.14 -4.68
C LEU A 173 -17.18 -4.85 -4.10
N GLU A 174 -17.32 -3.75 -4.82
CA GLU A 174 -16.74 -2.45 -4.47
C GLU A 174 -17.84 -1.38 -4.37
N LEU A 175 -17.79 -0.55 -3.34
CA LEU A 175 -18.66 0.62 -3.23
C LEU A 175 -18.12 1.78 -4.07
N ILE A 176 -19.01 2.46 -4.80
CA ILE A 176 -18.65 3.66 -5.58
C ILE A 176 -18.50 4.88 -4.65
N ASP A 177 -19.37 5.01 -3.66
CA ASP A 177 -19.25 5.96 -2.57
C ASP A 177 -19.09 5.20 -1.26
N ALA A 178 -17.89 5.26 -0.70
CA ALA A 178 -17.48 4.56 0.51
C ALA A 178 -17.83 5.31 1.81
N THR A 179 -18.63 6.37 1.77
CA THR A 179 -18.82 7.25 2.93
C THR A 179 -19.96 6.84 3.86
N GLY A 180 -19.62 6.61 5.14
CA GLY A 180 -20.57 6.52 6.25
C GLY A 180 -21.29 5.18 6.43
N ALA A 181 -22.10 5.10 7.50
CA ALA A 181 -22.76 3.87 7.95
C ALA A 181 -23.74 3.26 6.93
N ALA A 182 -24.30 4.09 6.03
CA ALA A 182 -25.18 3.62 4.97
C ALA A 182 -24.44 2.77 3.93
N GLY A 183 -23.19 3.12 3.62
CA GLY A 183 -22.32 2.33 2.73
C GLY A 183 -22.03 0.96 3.33
N ASP A 184 -21.68 0.90 4.61
CA ASP A 184 -21.42 -0.37 5.32
C ASP A 184 -22.64 -1.29 5.34
N GLU A 185 -23.83 -0.75 5.60
CA GLU A 185 -25.07 -1.52 5.59
C GLU A 185 -25.38 -2.08 4.19
N LEU A 186 -25.20 -1.25 3.16
CA LEU A 186 -25.37 -1.68 1.77
C LEU A 186 -24.37 -2.79 1.41
N LEU A 187 -23.09 -2.61 1.73
CA LEU A 187 -22.05 -3.59 1.46
C LEU A 187 -22.34 -4.91 2.15
N ASN A 188 -22.82 -4.89 3.40
CA ASN A 188 -23.25 -6.08 4.12
C ASN A 188 -24.43 -6.79 3.43
N ARG A 189 -25.45 -6.03 3.01
CA ARG A 189 -26.63 -6.58 2.32
C ARG A 189 -26.25 -7.23 0.99
N LEU A 190 -25.42 -6.57 0.19
CA LEU A 190 -24.91 -7.10 -1.07
C LEU A 190 -24.00 -8.32 -0.82
N SER A 191 -23.11 -8.27 0.18
CA SER A 191 -22.25 -9.41 0.55
C SER A 191 -23.07 -10.65 0.92
N ASN A 192 -24.14 -10.50 1.70
CA ASN A 192 -25.01 -11.62 2.07
C ASN A 192 -25.64 -12.28 0.83
N ARG A 193 -26.02 -11.49 -0.18
CA ARG A 193 -26.50 -12.03 -1.45
C ARG A 193 -25.46 -12.89 -2.17
N LEU A 194 -24.19 -12.50 -2.12
CA LEU A 194 -23.09 -13.28 -2.70
C LEU A 194 -22.88 -14.60 -1.94
N LEU A 195 -22.98 -14.56 -0.61
CA LEU A 195 -22.89 -15.76 0.23
C LEU A 195 -24.05 -16.73 -0.04
N ASP A 196 -25.28 -16.21 -0.15
CA ASP A 196 -26.47 -17.02 -0.49
C ASP A 196 -26.36 -17.67 -1.87
N ALA A 197 -25.61 -17.06 -2.79
CA ALA A 197 -25.31 -17.60 -4.12
C ALA A 197 -24.17 -18.64 -4.13
N GLY A 198 -23.59 -18.95 -2.96
CA GLY A 198 -22.55 -19.98 -2.81
C GLY A 198 -21.11 -19.44 -2.86
N ALA A 199 -20.92 -18.14 -2.71
CA ALA A 199 -19.58 -17.57 -2.54
C ALA A 199 -19.06 -17.73 -1.11
N ALA A 200 -17.74 -17.83 -0.95
CA ALA A 200 -17.08 -17.80 0.34
C ALA A 200 -16.22 -16.54 0.46
N PRO A 201 -16.08 -15.90 1.64
CA PRO A 201 -15.13 -14.80 1.80
C PRO A 201 -13.71 -15.24 1.40
N ALA A 202 -13.02 -14.41 0.63
CA ALA A 202 -11.70 -14.77 0.12
C ALA A 202 -10.67 -14.92 1.25
N GLY A 203 -9.84 -15.96 1.17
CA GLY A 203 -8.75 -16.18 2.13
C GLY A 203 -7.55 -15.22 2.01
N HIS A 204 -7.57 -14.36 0.99
CA HIS A 204 -6.45 -13.51 0.57
C HIS A 204 -6.89 -12.06 0.45
N GLY A 205 -6.03 -11.14 0.89
CA GLY A 205 -6.33 -9.71 0.83
C GLY A 205 -6.15 -9.09 -0.57
N SER A 206 -5.48 -9.76 -1.51
CA SER A 206 -5.32 -9.30 -2.88
C SER A 206 -4.98 -10.46 -3.81
N LYS A 207 -5.18 -10.28 -5.11
CA LYS A 207 -4.74 -11.23 -6.14
C LYS A 207 -3.24 -11.54 -6.01
N LEU A 208 -2.39 -10.54 -5.77
CA LEU A 208 -0.96 -10.72 -5.52
C LEU A 208 -0.68 -11.58 -4.28
N ALA A 209 -1.40 -11.35 -3.17
CA ALA A 209 -1.26 -12.15 -1.96
C ALA A 209 -1.57 -13.63 -2.22
N ARG A 210 -2.58 -13.94 -3.04
CA ARG A 210 -2.88 -15.32 -3.47
C ARG A 210 -1.73 -15.93 -4.26
N VAL A 211 -1.24 -15.22 -5.29
CA VAL A 211 -0.14 -15.69 -6.15
C VAL A 211 1.12 -16.01 -5.33
N LEU A 212 1.44 -15.17 -4.35
CA LEU A 212 2.60 -15.34 -3.47
C LEU A 212 2.35 -16.30 -2.29
N GLY A 213 1.20 -16.97 -2.22
CA GLY A 213 0.86 -17.89 -1.12
C GLY A 213 0.67 -17.20 0.25
N ARG A 214 0.45 -15.88 0.27
CA ARG A 214 0.27 -15.08 1.47
C ARG A 214 -1.21 -14.99 1.86
N THR A 215 -1.64 -15.84 2.79
CA THR A 215 -2.98 -15.73 3.40
C THR A 215 -3.16 -14.39 4.14
N SER A 216 -4.40 -13.92 4.28
CA SER A 216 -4.71 -12.71 5.07
C SER A 216 -4.18 -12.79 6.51
N ARG A 217 -4.19 -14.00 7.08
CA ARG A 217 -3.65 -14.31 8.40
C ARG A 217 -2.12 -14.28 8.45
N SER A 218 -1.41 -14.75 7.43
CA SER A 218 0.07 -14.70 7.39
C SER A 218 0.62 -13.31 7.02
N ALA A 219 -0.20 -12.46 6.40
CA ALA A 219 0.12 -11.04 6.22
C ALA A 219 0.09 -10.23 7.52
N ARG A 220 -0.63 -10.69 8.55
CA ARG A 220 -0.42 -10.25 9.94
C ARG A 220 0.67 -11.15 10.50
N GLY A 221 1.87 -10.61 10.73
CA GLY A 221 2.87 -11.34 11.51
C GLY A 221 2.29 -11.80 12.86
N PRO A 222 2.92 -12.76 13.56
CA PRO A 222 2.46 -13.17 14.88
C PRO A 222 2.28 -11.94 15.76
N VAL A 223 1.07 -11.76 16.32
CA VAL A 223 0.79 -10.65 17.24
C VAL A 223 1.71 -10.83 18.43
N PRO A 224 2.57 -9.85 18.77
CA PRO A 224 3.42 -9.98 19.93
C PRO A 224 2.57 -10.24 21.18
N VAL A 225 2.94 -11.27 21.93
CA VAL A 225 2.29 -11.63 23.19
C VAL A 225 2.52 -10.53 24.21
N ASP A 226 3.73 -9.94 24.19
CA ASP A 226 4.10 -8.81 25.01
C ASP A 226 3.37 -7.51 24.57
N PRO A 227 2.64 -6.84 25.48
CA PRO A 227 1.95 -5.58 25.19
C PRO A 227 2.87 -4.46 24.69
N VAL A 228 4.12 -4.40 25.16
CA VAL A 228 5.05 -3.33 24.74
C VAL A 228 5.48 -3.53 23.28
N HIS A 229 5.84 -4.75 22.89
CA HIS A 229 6.10 -5.08 21.49
C HIS A 229 4.91 -4.79 20.58
N ARG A 230 3.69 -5.08 21.04
CA ARG A 230 2.47 -4.78 20.28
C ARG A 230 2.30 -3.28 20.09
N ALA A 231 2.49 -2.49 21.14
CA ALA A 231 2.39 -1.03 21.07
C ALA A 231 3.46 -0.42 20.15
N VAL A 232 4.71 -0.90 20.22
CA VAL A 232 5.77 -0.47 19.30
C VAL A 232 5.45 -0.84 17.86
N ALA A 233 5.00 -2.07 17.60
CA ALA A 233 4.61 -2.50 16.25
C ALA A 233 3.49 -1.62 15.68
N GLN A 234 2.47 -1.31 16.48
CA GLN A 234 1.40 -0.41 16.07
C GLN A 234 1.94 0.99 15.75
N HIS A 235 2.81 1.57 16.58
CA HIS A 235 3.37 2.89 16.31
C HIS A 235 4.31 2.92 15.10
N VAL A 236 4.97 1.80 14.77
CA VAL A 236 5.75 1.67 13.53
C VAL A 236 4.82 1.68 12.31
N GLU A 237 3.68 0.99 12.36
CA GLU A 237 2.65 1.06 11.30
C GLU A 237 2.09 2.49 11.16
N GLU A 238 1.82 3.18 12.28
CA GLU A 238 1.41 4.59 12.29
C GLU A 238 2.49 5.50 11.68
N LEU A 239 3.78 5.24 11.97
CA LEU A 239 4.89 6.03 11.44
C LEU A 239 4.97 5.97 9.91
N LEU A 240 4.70 4.82 9.30
CA LEU A 240 4.64 4.67 7.84
C LEU A 240 3.47 5.45 7.24
N THR A 241 2.34 5.52 7.95
CA THR A 241 1.20 6.35 7.54
C THR A 241 1.55 7.83 7.60
N TRP A 242 2.20 8.28 8.67
CA TRP A 242 2.61 9.67 8.82
C TRP A 242 3.73 10.08 7.87
N ASP A 243 4.68 9.20 7.53
CA ASP A 243 5.68 9.47 6.49
C ASP A 243 5.01 9.86 5.16
N ARG A 244 4.02 9.08 4.72
CA ARG A 244 3.23 9.37 3.52
C ARG A 244 2.47 10.68 3.63
N ALA A 245 1.87 10.95 4.78
CA ALA A 245 1.13 12.19 5.03
C ALA A 245 2.06 13.43 4.96
N VAL A 246 3.29 13.32 5.49
CA VAL A 246 4.31 14.37 5.43
C VAL A 246 4.78 14.61 3.99
N ARG A 247 5.00 13.55 3.19
CA ARG A 247 5.34 13.69 1.76
C ARG A 247 4.22 14.32 0.95
N ALA A 248 2.98 14.04 1.31
CA ALA A 248 1.79 14.60 0.69
C ALA A 248 1.43 16.00 1.21
N ASP A 249 2.24 16.59 2.10
CA ASP A 249 1.99 17.90 2.74
C ASP A 249 0.61 18.01 3.39
N VAL A 250 0.17 16.93 4.05
CA VAL A 250 -1.09 16.92 4.80
C VAL A 250 -0.94 17.76 6.07
N ASP A 251 -1.97 18.53 6.40
CA ASP A 251 -1.99 19.36 7.60
C ASP A 251 -1.72 18.53 8.88
N ASP A 252 -1.01 19.13 9.83
CA ASP A 252 -0.58 18.51 11.09
C ASP A 252 0.28 17.23 10.98
N SER A 253 0.56 16.72 9.77
CA SER A 253 1.30 15.45 9.56
C SER A 253 2.68 15.43 10.21
N VAL A 254 3.43 16.52 10.14
CA VAL A 254 4.76 16.66 10.76
C VAL A 254 4.66 16.57 12.28
N HIS A 255 3.66 17.21 12.87
CA HIS A 255 3.44 17.15 14.31
C HIS A 255 3.08 15.73 14.75
N GLN A 256 2.14 15.07 14.06
CA GLN A 256 1.73 13.71 14.38
C GLN A 256 2.87 12.69 14.20
N MET A 257 3.71 12.85 13.17
CA MET A 257 4.91 12.03 12.99
C MET A 257 5.89 12.20 14.17
N ARG A 258 6.08 13.43 14.67
CA ARG A 258 6.91 13.71 15.85
C ARG A 258 6.33 13.11 17.13
N VAL A 259 5.01 13.18 17.30
CA VAL A 259 4.31 12.56 18.45
C VAL A 259 4.53 11.05 18.43
N THR A 260 4.32 10.40 17.28
CA THR A 260 4.50 8.95 17.10
C THR A 260 5.95 8.53 17.36
N THR A 261 6.91 9.25 16.79
CA THR A 261 8.36 9.03 17.03
C THR A 261 8.70 9.11 18.53
N ARG A 262 8.11 10.07 19.25
CA ARG A 262 8.32 10.23 20.71
C ARG A 262 7.73 9.06 21.49
N LYS A 263 6.54 8.57 21.13
CA LYS A 263 5.89 7.41 21.77
C LYS A 263 6.76 6.16 21.62
N ILE A 264 7.24 5.86 20.41
CA ILE A 264 8.16 4.74 20.16
C ILE A 264 9.38 4.87 21.07
N ARG A 265 10.02 6.05 21.08
CA ARG A 265 11.22 6.27 21.90
C ARG A 265 10.98 6.11 23.40
N SER A 266 9.80 6.47 23.91
CA SER A 266 9.45 6.25 25.33
C SER A 266 9.35 4.77 25.65
N LEU A 267 8.61 4.02 24.83
CA LEU A 267 8.40 2.58 25.02
C LEU A 267 9.72 1.80 24.97
N LEU A 268 10.60 2.11 24.00
CA LEU A 268 11.92 1.48 23.90
C LEU A 268 12.82 1.80 25.10
N ARG A 269 12.68 2.99 25.71
CA ARG A 269 13.43 3.39 26.92
C ARG A 269 12.91 2.75 28.20
N GLU A 270 11.61 2.51 28.27
CA GLU A 270 10.95 1.92 29.45
C GLU A 270 11.15 0.40 29.52
N ALA A 271 11.39 -0.26 28.39
CA ALA A 271 11.57 -1.72 28.31
C ALA A 271 12.79 -2.15 27.46
N PRO A 272 14.02 -1.70 27.77
CA PRO A 272 15.19 -1.97 26.93
C PRO A 272 15.51 -3.47 26.80
N ASP A 273 15.41 -4.24 27.90
CA ASP A 273 15.73 -5.67 27.91
C ASP A 273 14.77 -6.48 27.02
N SER A 274 13.49 -6.09 26.97
CA SER A 274 12.46 -6.74 26.15
C SER A 274 12.80 -6.72 24.66
N PHE A 275 13.46 -5.65 24.19
CA PHE A 275 13.83 -5.48 22.79
C PHE A 275 15.30 -5.86 22.52
N GLY A 276 16.01 -6.45 23.49
CA GLY A 276 17.44 -6.75 23.37
C GLY A 276 18.30 -5.49 23.21
N LEU A 277 17.85 -4.35 23.74
CA LEU A 277 18.47 -3.04 23.56
C LEU A 277 19.63 -2.77 24.54
N ALA A 278 20.30 -3.80 25.04
CA ALA A 278 21.54 -3.63 25.82
C ALA A 278 22.59 -2.78 25.05
N ASP A 279 22.55 -2.81 23.70
CA ASP A 279 23.31 -1.97 22.77
C ASP A 279 22.43 -0.98 21.94
N GLY A 280 21.16 -0.80 22.32
CA GLY A 280 20.10 -0.10 21.58
C GLY A 280 20.20 1.43 21.52
N ALA A 281 21.39 1.98 21.73
CA ALA A 281 21.64 3.42 21.58
C ALA A 281 21.38 3.89 20.14
N TRP A 282 21.72 3.06 19.15
CA TRP A 282 21.63 3.43 17.74
C TRP A 282 20.19 3.77 17.33
N VAL A 283 19.20 2.91 17.65
CA VAL A 283 17.80 3.15 17.25
C VAL A 283 17.20 4.37 17.96
N LEU A 284 17.59 4.60 19.22
CA LEU A 284 17.16 5.78 19.99
C LEU A 284 17.79 7.08 19.46
N ASP A 285 19.01 6.99 18.93
CA ASP A 285 19.71 8.10 18.28
C ASP A 285 19.12 8.39 16.89
N GLU A 286 18.86 7.37 16.06
CA GLU A 286 18.14 7.51 14.78
C GLU A 286 16.76 8.16 14.96
N LEU A 287 15.98 7.73 15.95
CA LEU A 287 14.68 8.35 16.27
C LEU A 287 14.84 9.80 16.77
N ARG A 288 15.97 10.13 17.40
CA ARG A 288 16.30 11.51 17.82
C ARG A 288 16.65 12.37 16.61
N GLU A 289 17.44 11.84 15.68
CA GLU A 289 17.77 12.51 14.42
C GLU A 289 16.52 12.79 13.59
N LEU A 290 15.63 11.78 13.43
CA LEU A 290 14.35 11.95 12.76
C LEU A 290 13.53 13.08 13.40
N ALA A 291 13.43 13.10 14.73
CA ALA A 291 12.72 14.17 15.44
C ALA A 291 13.37 15.55 15.24
N GLY A 292 14.70 15.61 15.07
CA GLY A 292 15.45 16.84 14.74
C GLY A 292 15.18 17.32 13.32
N VAL A 293 15.17 16.41 12.34
CA VAL A 293 14.81 16.69 10.94
C VAL A 293 13.34 17.12 10.81
N LEU A 294 12.45 16.63 11.67
CA LEU A 294 11.06 17.11 11.70
C LEU A 294 10.93 18.44 12.46
N GLY A 295 11.91 18.80 13.29
CA GLY A 295 11.91 20.00 14.14
C GLY A 295 12.37 21.28 13.44
N TRP A 296 13.24 21.21 12.42
CA TRP A 296 13.70 22.41 11.70
C TRP A 296 12.62 23.06 10.83
N ARG A 297 11.49 22.38 10.59
CA ARG A 297 10.35 22.85 9.80
C ARG A 297 9.38 23.79 10.53
N ALA A 298 9.72 24.28 11.72
CA ALA A 298 8.90 25.25 12.45
C ALA A 298 9.08 26.71 11.95
N THR A 299 9.35 26.94 10.66
CA THR A 299 9.33 28.27 10.03
C THR A 299 8.41 28.28 8.79
N PRO A 300 7.52 29.29 8.61
CA PRO A 300 6.37 29.20 7.68
C PRO A 300 6.72 29.39 6.19
N ARG A 301 7.98 29.17 5.79
CA ARG A 301 8.46 29.43 4.41
C ARG A 301 9.49 28.37 4.03
N CYS A 302 9.05 27.16 3.71
CA CYS A 302 9.88 26.26 2.93
C CYS A 302 9.01 25.43 1.99
N SER A 303 9.31 25.55 0.69
CA SER A 303 8.61 24.89 -0.41
C SER A 303 8.93 23.38 -0.46
N PRO A 304 8.01 22.51 -0.93
CA PRO A 304 8.17 21.06 -1.01
C PRO A 304 9.43 20.54 -1.75
N SER A 305 10.09 21.36 -2.58
CA SER A 305 11.26 20.90 -3.37
C SER A 305 12.54 20.68 -2.54
N ALA A 306 12.67 21.30 -1.36
CA ALA A 306 13.85 21.15 -0.49
C ALA A 306 13.89 19.80 0.26
N ILE A 307 12.79 19.05 0.23
CA ILE A 307 12.64 17.77 0.93
C ILE A 307 13.44 16.67 0.24
N ASN A 308 13.49 16.71 -1.09
CA ASN A 308 14.07 15.64 -1.91
C ASN A 308 15.60 15.55 -1.76
N THR A 309 16.29 16.68 -1.55
CA THR A 309 17.76 16.72 -1.51
C THR A 309 18.34 16.29 -0.17
N ASN A 310 17.67 16.58 0.96
CA ASN A 310 18.18 16.23 2.29
C ASN A 310 17.71 14.85 2.80
N TRP A 311 16.63 14.29 2.25
CA TRP A 311 16.18 12.94 2.62
C TRP A 311 17.04 11.82 2.04
N THR A 312 17.70 12.04 0.89
CA THR A 312 18.62 11.04 0.28
C THR A 312 19.93 10.84 1.06
N GLY A 313 20.24 11.74 2.00
CA GLY A 313 21.34 11.55 2.95
C GLY A 313 21.01 10.55 4.06
N TRP A 314 19.75 10.55 4.52
CA TRP A 314 19.25 9.65 5.56
C TRP A 314 19.08 8.20 5.03
N THR A 315 18.81 8.03 3.73
CA THR A 315 18.69 6.71 3.09
C THR A 315 20.02 5.97 2.91
N ARG A 316 21.18 6.63 3.06
CA ARG A 316 22.51 6.00 2.92
C ARG A 316 23.10 5.44 4.22
N SER A 317 22.71 5.94 5.39
CA SER A 317 23.29 5.49 6.67
C SER A 317 22.76 4.12 7.13
N TRP A 318 21.59 3.72 6.66
CA TRP A 318 20.96 2.42 6.97
C TRP A 318 21.61 1.23 6.23
N CYS A 319 22.52 1.45 5.29
CA CYS A 319 23.21 0.39 4.53
C CYS A 319 24.37 -0.28 5.29
N ALA A 320 24.77 0.21 6.46
CA ALA A 320 25.93 -0.34 7.19
C ALA A 320 25.50 -1.14 8.43
N GLY A 321 25.06 -2.38 8.19
CA GLY A 321 25.14 -3.43 9.21
C GLY A 321 26.61 -3.80 9.51
N PRO A 322 26.91 -4.37 10.68
CA PRO A 322 28.21 -4.22 11.32
C PRO A 322 29.25 -5.16 10.71
N CYS A 323 30.07 -4.65 9.79
CA CYS A 323 31.48 -5.01 9.57
C CYS A 323 32.00 -4.29 8.34
N ALA A 324 32.55 -3.07 8.49
CA ALA A 324 33.63 -2.57 7.63
C ALA A 324 34.20 -1.26 8.19
N ASN A 325 35.38 -1.38 8.81
CA ASN A 325 36.41 -0.38 9.06
C ASN A 325 36.00 1.07 9.42
N ALA A 326 36.17 1.35 10.71
CA ALA A 326 36.55 2.66 11.20
C ALA A 326 37.85 3.15 10.52
N SER A 327 37.75 4.08 9.56
CA SER A 327 38.78 5.12 9.28
C SER A 327 38.48 5.90 7.98
N SER A 328 37.46 6.76 8.00
CA SER A 328 37.47 8.02 7.24
C SER A 328 36.21 8.85 7.56
N ARG A 329 36.20 9.53 8.72
CA ARG A 329 35.29 10.65 8.94
C ARG A 329 35.85 11.86 8.18
N ALA A 330 35.22 12.27 7.09
CA ALA A 330 35.37 13.63 6.58
C ALA A 330 34.53 14.58 7.47
N PRO A 331 35.03 15.77 7.83
CA PRO A 331 34.29 16.68 8.69
C PRO A 331 33.08 17.25 7.94
N VAL A 332 31.92 17.26 8.61
CA VAL A 332 30.73 18.01 8.19
C VAL A 332 31.11 19.49 8.17
N GLY A 333 31.09 20.09 6.98
CA GLY A 333 31.35 21.51 6.78
C GLY A 333 30.30 22.38 7.49
N ASP A 334 30.78 23.42 8.15
CA ASP A 334 30.03 24.42 8.90
C ASP A 334 29.06 25.21 7.99
N ILE A 335 27.74 25.09 8.23
CA ILE A 335 26.63 25.65 7.42
C ILE A 335 26.42 27.17 7.66
N ARG A 336 27.42 27.89 8.18
CA ARG A 336 27.25 29.28 8.64
C ARG A 336 27.63 30.40 7.66
N ARG A 337 27.97 30.15 6.39
CA ARG A 337 28.55 31.21 5.53
C ARG A 337 27.79 31.69 4.29
N ASP A 338 26.67 31.10 3.89
CA ASP A 338 26.03 31.47 2.61
C ASP A 338 24.78 32.37 2.73
N CYS A 339 24.64 33.16 3.80
CA CYS A 339 23.53 34.13 3.92
C CYS A 339 23.94 35.61 3.95
N ASP A 340 25.21 35.96 3.74
CA ASP A 340 25.62 37.36 3.55
C ASP A 340 26.36 37.52 2.22
N GLY A 341 25.69 38.04 1.19
CA GLY A 341 26.36 38.34 -0.06
C GLY A 341 25.48 38.70 -1.27
N ARG A 342 24.88 39.91 -1.20
CA ARG A 342 24.41 40.77 -2.31
C ARG A 342 23.27 40.33 -3.23
#